data_AF-T1K9S9-F1
#
_entry.id   AF-T1K9S9-F1
#
_cell.length_a   1.000
_cell.length_b   1.000
_cell.length_c   1.000
_cell.angle_alpha   90.00
_cell.angle_beta   90.00
_cell.angle_gamma   90.00
#
_symmetry.space_group_name_H-M   'P 1'
#
loop_
_entity.id
_entity.type
_entity.pdbx_description
1 polymer ?
#
loop_
_entity_poly.entity_id
_entity_poly.type
_entity_poly.pdbx_seq_one_letter_code
_entity_poly.pdbx_strand_id
1 'polypeptide(L)'
;MSLLSVSSPKLVSVTSQITVSRSLASFWPIKNPFRKSQPEEDLALQPIEVEAKSPWQDLSEEQISKICDRSGLDDELKALERRQLSAPVKFDQLREYKREHVRSFYAQYGKDSGLKPGVCWPNREELDFRDKFEKTFYPSLEKLLKDNELEKQRIANLKKETEDSITAGLAKREEQIAAFHEKRAIKQAEEEEAKKRSEKLVAEVREYLGFNIERSDPRFQEALAKKEEEERLKSKAKVKKDKNAKIADMLRKMLDIPTEELTAKSTEKSDKTDQSAETVKDKKE
;
A
#
# COMPACT_ATOMS: atom_id res chain seq x y z
N MET A 1 15.03 -25.70 -14.41
CA MET A 1 13.92 -26.50 -14.96
C MET A 1 12.73 -25.58 -15.17
N SER A 2 12.08 -25.71 -16.33
CA SER A 2 10.88 -25.03 -16.79
C SER A 2 10.99 -23.55 -17.18
N LEU A 3 11.45 -23.37 -18.42
CA LEU A 3 11.14 -22.26 -19.31
C LEU A 3 9.63 -22.26 -19.60
N LEU A 4 8.91 -21.20 -19.24
CA LEU A 4 7.53 -20.98 -19.70
C LEU A 4 7.53 -19.97 -20.84
N SER A 5 7.49 -20.56 -22.03
CA SER A 5 7.27 -19.97 -23.34
C SER A 5 5.93 -19.21 -23.37
N VAL A 6 6.00 -17.89 -23.51
CA VAL A 6 4.83 -17.04 -23.78
C VAL A 6 4.65 -16.99 -25.29
N SER A 7 3.69 -17.77 -25.77
CA SER A 7 3.27 -17.87 -27.17
C SER A 7 2.41 -16.66 -27.55
N SER A 8 2.97 -15.74 -28.34
CA SER A 8 2.24 -14.62 -28.93
C SER A 8 1.31 -15.09 -30.06
N PRO A 9 0.03 -14.70 -30.09
CA PRO A 9 -0.87 -15.00 -31.21
C PRO A 9 -0.51 -14.13 -32.43
N LYS A 10 -0.25 -14.80 -33.55
CA LYS A 10 -0.01 -14.20 -34.87
C LYS A 10 -1.25 -13.45 -35.34
N LEU A 11 -1.10 -12.16 -35.62
CA LEU A 11 -2.04 -11.35 -36.39
C LEU A 11 -2.17 -11.94 -37.80
N VAL A 12 -3.33 -12.52 -38.11
CA VAL A 12 -3.70 -12.93 -39.46
C VAL A 12 -4.24 -11.70 -40.18
N SER A 13 -3.46 -11.15 -41.10
CA SER A 13 -3.90 -10.14 -42.05
C SER A 13 -4.81 -10.78 -43.09
N VAL A 14 -6.10 -10.45 -43.05
CA VAL A 14 -7.04 -10.79 -44.11
C VAL A 14 -6.92 -9.71 -45.19
N THR A 15 -6.07 -9.97 -46.18
CA THR A 15 -6.04 -9.19 -47.43
C THR A 15 -7.16 -9.72 -48.33
N SER A 16 -8.29 -9.02 -48.37
CA SER A 16 -9.34 -9.27 -49.37
C SER A 16 -8.79 -8.88 -50.74
N GLN A 17 -8.57 -9.89 -51.60
CA GLN A 17 -8.22 -9.68 -52.99
C GLN A 17 -9.37 -8.96 -53.71
N ILE A 18 -9.07 -7.76 -54.23
CA ILE A 18 -9.92 -7.06 -55.19
C ILE A 18 -9.75 -7.77 -56.52
N THR A 19 -10.74 -8.56 -56.92
CA THR A 19 -10.82 -9.14 -58.25
C THR A 19 -11.23 -8.04 -59.24
N VAL A 20 -10.28 -7.59 -60.06
CA VAL A 20 -10.54 -6.73 -61.21
C VAL A 20 -11.08 -7.61 -62.33
N SER A 21 -12.40 -7.80 -62.39
CA SER A 21 -13.08 -8.34 -63.56
C SER A 21 -13.26 -7.21 -64.59
N ARG A 22 -12.25 -7.02 -65.44
CA ARG A 22 -12.31 -6.14 -66.60
C ARG A 22 -13.11 -6.84 -67.71
N SER A 23 -14.44 -6.71 -67.64
CA SER A 23 -15.33 -7.16 -68.71
C SER A 23 -15.15 -6.24 -69.91
N LEU A 24 -14.82 -6.85 -71.05
CA LEU A 24 -14.70 -6.21 -72.36
C LEU A 24 -16.02 -5.53 -72.71
N ALA A 25 -16.00 -4.20 -72.81
CA ALA A 25 -17.06 -3.45 -73.46
C ALA A 25 -17.12 -3.87 -74.94
N SER A 26 -18.04 -4.79 -75.23
CA SER A 26 -18.49 -5.10 -76.57
C SER A 26 -19.22 -3.89 -77.12
N PHE A 27 -18.50 -3.18 -77.97
CA PHE A 27 -18.96 -2.23 -78.96
C PHE A 27 -20.17 -2.80 -79.72
N TRP A 28 -21.39 -2.36 -79.37
CA TRP A 28 -22.60 -2.62 -80.14
C TRP A 28 -23.02 -1.34 -80.86
N PRO A 29 -23.20 -1.37 -82.19
CA PRO A 29 -23.64 -0.20 -82.94
C PRO A 29 -25.14 0.03 -82.73
N ILE A 30 -25.49 1.30 -82.52
CA ILE A 30 -26.86 1.82 -82.58
C ILE A 30 -27.37 1.58 -84.01
N LYS A 31 -28.16 0.51 -84.19
CA LYS A 31 -28.94 0.33 -85.42
C LYS A 31 -30.17 1.22 -85.33
N ASN A 32 -30.09 2.32 -86.06
CA ASN A 32 -31.18 3.25 -86.35
C ASN A 32 -32.29 2.50 -87.13
N PRO A 33 -33.50 2.28 -86.59
CA PRO A 33 -34.57 1.66 -87.33
C PRO A 33 -35.60 2.73 -87.65
N PHE A 34 -35.44 3.45 -88.76
CA PHE A 34 -36.54 3.94 -89.61
C PHE A 34 -36.00 4.85 -90.72
N ARG A 35 -35.76 4.26 -91.89
CA ARG A 35 -35.81 4.98 -93.16
C ARG A 35 -36.61 4.11 -94.13
N LYS A 36 -37.92 4.35 -94.17
CA LYS A 36 -38.77 3.97 -95.29
C LYS A 36 -39.29 5.26 -95.90
N SER A 37 -38.90 5.48 -97.15
CA SER A 37 -39.41 6.52 -98.02
C SER A 37 -40.69 6.05 -98.71
N GLN A 38 -41.44 7.06 -99.21
CA GLN A 38 -42.58 7.07 -100.13
C GLN A 38 -43.98 7.16 -99.47
N PRO A 39 -44.97 7.85 -100.08
CA PRO A 39 -44.93 8.97 -101.04
C PRO A 39 -45.75 10.20 -100.55
N GLU A 40 -45.65 11.30 -101.29
CA GLU A 40 -46.40 12.54 -101.09
C GLU A 40 -47.90 12.33 -101.36
N GLU A 41 -48.74 12.66 -100.37
CA GLU A 41 -50.18 12.87 -100.55
C GLU A 41 -50.53 14.23 -99.94
N ASP A 42 -51.07 15.10 -100.80
CA ASP A 42 -51.50 16.46 -100.51
C ASP A 42 -52.61 16.48 -99.43
N LEU A 43 -52.32 17.06 -98.27
CA LEU A 43 -53.31 17.39 -97.25
C LEU A 43 -53.23 18.87 -96.91
N ALA A 44 -54.36 19.54 -97.14
CA ALA A 44 -54.60 20.96 -97.00
C ALA A 44 -54.09 21.53 -95.66
N LEU A 45 -53.28 22.59 -95.76
CA LEU A 45 -52.84 23.42 -94.65
C LEU A 45 -54.04 24.10 -93.99
N GLN A 46 -54.47 23.58 -92.84
CA GLN A 46 -55.15 24.39 -91.84
C GLN A 46 -54.09 25.03 -90.94
N PRO A 47 -54.15 26.35 -90.66
CA PRO A 47 -53.24 26.98 -89.71
C PRO A 47 -53.53 26.44 -88.31
N ILE A 48 -52.68 25.54 -87.82
CA ILE A 48 -52.65 25.16 -86.41
C ILE A 48 -51.93 26.28 -85.68
N GLU A 49 -52.68 27.13 -84.99
CA GLU A 49 -52.15 28.00 -83.94
C GLU A 49 -51.65 27.10 -82.80
N VAL A 50 -50.41 26.62 -82.91
CA VAL A 50 -49.70 26.01 -81.79
C VAL A 50 -49.29 27.17 -80.90
N GLU A 51 -50.16 27.56 -79.97
CA GLU A 51 -49.73 28.34 -78.81
C GLU A 51 -48.61 27.55 -78.13
N ALA A 52 -47.37 28.00 -78.32
CA ALA A 52 -46.19 27.43 -77.69
C ALA A 52 -46.26 27.70 -76.18
N LYS A 53 -47.05 26.89 -75.47
CA LYS A 53 -47.09 26.90 -74.00
C LYS A 53 -45.68 26.66 -73.51
N SER A 54 -45.17 27.64 -72.77
CA SER A 54 -43.83 27.58 -72.20
C SER A 54 -43.72 26.28 -71.36
N PRO A 55 -42.64 25.50 -71.49
CA PRO A 55 -42.41 24.27 -70.70
C PRO A 55 -42.43 24.48 -69.18
N TRP A 56 -42.51 25.74 -68.75
CA TRP A 56 -42.43 26.20 -67.38
C TRP A 56 -43.80 26.61 -66.80
N GLN A 57 -44.90 26.53 -67.57
CA GLN A 57 -46.23 26.97 -67.12
C GLN A 57 -46.87 26.07 -66.06
N ASP A 58 -46.46 24.81 -65.98
CA ASP A 58 -47.07 23.82 -65.07
C ASP A 58 -46.29 23.64 -63.75
N LEU A 59 -45.14 24.32 -63.59
CA LEU A 59 -44.31 24.19 -62.40
C LEU A 59 -44.72 25.18 -61.32
N SER A 60 -44.79 24.72 -60.07
CA SER A 60 -45.05 25.61 -58.94
C SER A 60 -43.87 26.56 -58.70
N GLU A 61 -44.13 27.72 -58.08
CA GLU A 61 -43.10 28.72 -57.77
C GLU A 61 -41.93 28.11 -56.96
N GLU A 62 -42.22 27.17 -56.07
CA GLU A 62 -41.22 26.42 -55.31
C GLU A 62 -40.34 25.53 -56.21
N GLN A 63 -40.95 24.84 -57.19
CA GLN A 63 -40.21 24.01 -58.15
C GLN A 63 -39.33 24.86 -59.07
N ILE A 64 -39.82 26.01 -59.50
CA ILE A 64 -39.03 26.98 -60.28
C ILE A 64 -37.84 27.46 -59.45
N SER A 65 -38.04 27.80 -58.18
CA SER A 65 -36.95 28.23 -57.29
C SER A 65 -35.88 27.15 -57.10
N LYS A 66 -36.26 25.87 -57.05
CA LYS A 66 -35.33 24.73 -56.98
C LYS A 66 -34.52 24.58 -58.27
N ILE A 67 -35.13 24.79 -59.43
CA ILE A 67 -34.44 24.69 -60.73
C ILE A 67 -33.50 25.88 -60.94
N CYS A 68 -33.89 27.07 -60.48
CA CYS A 68 -33.11 28.30 -60.61
C CYS A 68 -31.96 28.42 -59.59
N ASP A 69 -31.93 27.57 -58.57
CA ASP A 69 -30.93 27.61 -57.52
C ASP A 69 -29.55 27.16 -58.03
N ARG A 70 -28.57 28.05 -57.90
CA ARG A 70 -27.17 27.82 -58.31
C ARG A 70 -26.23 27.55 -57.14
N SER A 71 -26.74 27.61 -55.91
CA SER A 71 -25.92 27.49 -54.70
C SER A 71 -25.28 26.11 -54.56
N GLY A 72 -25.90 25.06 -55.11
CA GLY A 72 -25.46 23.68 -54.97
C GLY A 72 -25.51 23.17 -53.52
N LEU A 73 -26.13 23.94 -52.61
CA LEU A 73 -26.28 23.59 -51.21
C LEU A 73 -27.49 22.68 -51.03
N ASP A 74 -27.34 21.68 -50.18
CA ASP A 74 -28.46 20.85 -49.75
C ASP A 74 -29.46 21.67 -48.92
N ASP A 75 -30.72 21.23 -48.88
CA ASP A 75 -31.80 21.93 -48.16
C ASP A 75 -31.46 22.10 -46.67
N GLU A 76 -30.73 21.15 -46.08
CA GLU A 76 -30.20 21.25 -44.71
C GLU A 76 -29.18 22.38 -44.55
N LEU A 77 -28.23 22.49 -45.50
CA LEU A 77 -27.20 23.52 -45.47
C LEU A 77 -27.79 24.91 -45.71
N LYS A 78 -28.82 25.02 -46.55
CA LYS A 78 -29.58 26.26 -46.75
C LYS A 78 -30.35 26.67 -45.50
N ALA A 79 -30.99 25.72 -44.82
CA ALA A 79 -31.68 25.99 -43.56
C ALA A 79 -30.67 26.46 -42.50
N LEU A 80 -29.50 25.83 -42.45
CA LEU A 80 -28.40 26.21 -41.56
C LEU A 80 -27.88 27.64 -41.85
N GLU A 81 -27.68 27.99 -43.12
CA GLU A 81 -27.29 29.35 -43.54
C GLU A 81 -28.32 30.39 -43.07
N ARG A 82 -29.61 30.04 -43.18
CA ARG A 82 -30.74 30.86 -42.71
C ARG A 82 -30.97 30.78 -41.20
N ARG A 83 -30.18 29.99 -40.46
CA ARG A 83 -30.32 29.67 -39.03
C ARG A 83 -31.72 29.15 -38.66
N GLN A 84 -32.33 28.41 -39.57
CA GLN A 84 -33.61 27.74 -39.39
C GLN A 84 -33.38 26.23 -39.28
N LEU A 85 -34.32 25.52 -38.65
CA LEU A 85 -34.32 24.07 -38.73
C LEU A 85 -34.83 23.65 -40.10
N SER A 86 -34.16 22.66 -40.70
CA SER A 86 -34.65 22.00 -41.91
C SER A 86 -35.93 21.22 -41.63
N ALA A 87 -36.65 20.82 -42.68
CA ALA A 87 -37.73 19.87 -42.50
C ALA A 87 -37.16 18.49 -42.09
N PRO A 88 -37.85 17.74 -41.23
CA PRO A 88 -37.37 16.43 -40.80
C PRO A 88 -37.32 15.47 -42.00
N VAL A 89 -36.11 14.99 -42.30
CA VAL A 89 -35.88 13.97 -43.33
C VAL A 89 -36.17 12.58 -42.73
N LYS A 90 -36.67 11.66 -43.55
CA LYS A 90 -36.90 10.28 -43.12
C LYS A 90 -35.56 9.56 -42.99
N PHE A 91 -35.47 8.66 -42.02
CA PHE A 91 -34.27 7.85 -41.85
C PHE A 91 -34.13 6.84 -43.00
N ASP A 92 -33.00 6.92 -43.70
CA ASP A 92 -32.68 6.07 -44.85
C ASP A 92 -31.87 4.84 -44.43
N GLN A 93 -31.04 4.98 -43.39
CA GLN A 93 -30.15 3.90 -42.95
C GLN A 93 -30.61 3.27 -41.64
N LEU A 94 -30.44 1.96 -41.50
CA LEU A 94 -30.79 1.24 -40.27
C LEU A 94 -30.07 1.77 -39.02
N ARG A 95 -28.87 2.35 -39.18
CA ARG A 95 -28.10 2.93 -38.07
C ARG A 95 -28.76 4.17 -37.46
N GLU A 96 -29.56 4.90 -38.24
CA GLU A 96 -30.28 6.10 -37.80
C GLU A 96 -31.48 5.73 -36.91
N TYR A 97 -31.98 4.50 -37.02
CA TYR A 97 -33.03 3.96 -36.13
C TYR A 97 -32.50 3.54 -34.75
N LYS A 98 -31.23 3.80 -34.43
CA LYS A 98 -30.71 3.64 -33.08
C LYS A 98 -31.39 4.61 -32.12
N ARG A 99 -31.68 4.16 -30.91
CA ARG A 99 -32.49 4.91 -29.95
C ARG A 99 -31.88 6.27 -29.61
N GLU A 100 -30.56 6.36 -29.53
CA GLU A 100 -29.85 7.62 -29.24
C GLU A 100 -30.10 8.66 -30.35
N HIS A 101 -30.02 8.22 -31.61
CA HIS A 101 -30.22 9.09 -32.76
C HIS A 101 -31.69 9.51 -32.89
N VAL A 102 -32.63 8.56 -32.75
CA VAL A 102 -34.07 8.84 -32.78
C VAL A 102 -34.48 9.83 -31.67
N ARG A 103 -33.90 9.70 -30.47
CA ARG A 103 -34.13 10.65 -29.36
C ARG A 103 -33.57 12.03 -29.65
N SER A 104 -32.36 12.11 -30.21
CA SER A 104 -31.75 13.38 -30.62
C SER A 104 -32.57 14.06 -31.73
N PHE A 105 -33.04 13.28 -32.70
CA PHE A 105 -33.87 13.77 -33.79
C PHE A 105 -35.22 14.31 -33.29
N TYR A 106 -35.88 13.58 -32.38
CA TYR A 106 -37.10 14.08 -31.74
C TYR A 106 -36.84 15.33 -30.88
N ALA A 107 -35.67 15.45 -30.24
CA ALA A 107 -35.32 16.66 -29.49
C ALA A 107 -35.13 17.89 -30.40
N GLN A 108 -34.64 17.69 -31.63
CA GLN A 108 -34.44 18.75 -32.61
C GLN A 108 -35.77 19.18 -33.27
N TYR A 109 -36.51 18.23 -33.83
CA TYR A 109 -37.70 18.51 -34.64
C TYR A 109 -39.03 18.38 -33.88
N GLY A 110 -39.00 17.90 -32.64
CA GLY A 110 -40.19 17.74 -31.81
C GLY A 110 -41.26 16.86 -32.45
N LYS A 111 -42.51 17.30 -32.41
CA LYS A 111 -43.66 16.57 -32.97
C LYS A 111 -43.64 16.52 -34.50
N ASP A 112 -42.96 17.46 -35.16
CA ASP A 112 -42.92 17.55 -36.61
C ASP A 112 -42.14 16.37 -37.23
N SER A 113 -41.26 15.74 -36.43
CA SER A 113 -40.57 14.50 -36.79
C SER A 113 -41.50 13.31 -37.06
N GLY A 114 -42.77 13.37 -36.62
CA GLY A 114 -43.73 12.26 -36.72
C GLY A 114 -43.41 11.07 -35.79
N LEU A 115 -42.41 11.19 -34.92
CA LEU A 115 -42.05 10.17 -33.94
C LEU A 115 -42.93 10.26 -32.69
N LYS A 116 -43.18 9.12 -32.05
CA LYS A 116 -43.92 9.08 -30.78
C LYS A 116 -43.01 9.55 -29.62
N PRO A 117 -43.49 10.43 -28.72
CA PRO A 117 -42.68 10.91 -27.58
C PRO A 117 -42.27 9.80 -26.60
N GLY A 118 -42.98 8.66 -26.60
CA GLY A 118 -42.64 7.51 -25.77
C GLY A 118 -41.24 6.94 -26.01
N VAL A 119 -40.65 7.19 -27.19
CA VAL A 119 -39.28 6.76 -27.51
C VAL A 119 -38.22 7.42 -26.62
N CYS A 120 -38.52 8.60 -26.06
CA CYS A 120 -37.64 9.32 -25.15
C CYS A 120 -37.50 8.64 -23.78
N TRP A 121 -38.48 7.83 -23.39
CA TRP A 121 -38.47 7.13 -22.11
C TRP A 121 -37.74 5.79 -22.21
N PRO A 122 -37.07 5.35 -21.13
CA PRO A 122 -36.48 4.02 -21.07
C PRO A 122 -37.55 2.93 -21.09
N ASN A 123 -37.14 1.74 -21.52
CA ASN A 123 -38.00 0.56 -21.45
C ASN A 123 -38.13 0.05 -20.01
N ARG A 124 -39.14 -0.78 -19.74
CA ARG A 124 -39.34 -1.39 -18.41
C ARG A 124 -38.11 -2.15 -17.93
N GLU A 125 -37.48 -2.93 -18.80
CA GLU A 125 -36.26 -3.68 -18.49
C GLU A 125 -35.09 -2.76 -18.11
N GLU A 126 -34.99 -1.60 -18.76
CA GLU A 126 -33.96 -0.60 -18.47
C GLU A 126 -34.21 0.11 -17.14
N LEU A 127 -35.48 0.38 -16.80
CA LEU A 127 -35.86 0.89 -15.49
C LEU A 127 -35.52 -0.13 -14.39
N ASP A 128 -35.89 -1.40 -14.58
CA ASP A 128 -35.57 -2.46 -13.62
C ASP A 128 -34.04 -2.62 -13.44
N PHE A 129 -33.27 -2.48 -14.53
CA PHE A 129 -31.80 -2.51 -14.47
C PHE A 129 -31.25 -1.29 -13.72
N ARG A 130 -31.74 -0.09 -14.03
CA ARG A 130 -31.32 1.16 -13.34
C ARG A 130 -31.65 1.11 -11.86
N ASP A 131 -32.84 0.66 -11.48
CA ASP A 131 -33.25 0.53 -10.09
C ASP A 131 -32.34 -0.44 -9.32
N LYS A 132 -32.00 -1.59 -9.93
CA LYS A 132 -31.08 -2.57 -9.33
C LYS A 132 -29.66 -2.00 -9.22
N PHE A 133 -29.19 -1.33 -10.26
CA PHE A 133 -27.89 -0.67 -10.27
C PHE A 133 -27.81 0.38 -9.15
N GLU A 134 -28.80 1.27 -9.07
CA GLU A 134 -28.85 2.31 -8.04
C GLU A 134 -28.88 1.71 -6.64
N LYS A 135 -29.73 0.72 -6.37
CA LYS A 135 -29.79 0.04 -5.06
C LYS A 135 -28.48 -0.66 -4.68
N THR A 136 -27.71 -1.11 -5.65
CA THR A 136 -26.46 -1.88 -5.42
C THR A 136 -25.27 -0.95 -5.19
N PHE A 137 -25.14 0.10 -6.01
CA PHE A 137 -23.97 0.98 -5.98
C PHE A 137 -24.19 2.24 -5.15
N TYR A 138 -25.43 2.70 -5.02
CA TYR A 138 -25.79 3.92 -4.29
C TYR A 138 -26.68 3.57 -3.09
N PRO A 139 -26.08 3.28 -1.92
CA PRO A 139 -26.85 3.02 -0.71
C PRO A 139 -27.67 4.25 -0.32
N SER A 140 -28.71 4.03 0.51
CA SER A 140 -29.51 5.13 1.05
C SER A 140 -28.69 6.01 2.00
N LEU A 141 -29.05 7.29 2.07
CA LEU A 141 -28.40 8.26 2.97
C LEU A 141 -28.39 7.78 4.42
N GLU A 142 -29.48 7.16 4.88
CA GLU A 142 -29.57 6.60 6.24
C GLU A 142 -28.52 5.53 6.53
N LYS A 143 -28.20 4.67 5.54
CA LYS A 143 -27.15 3.66 5.70
C LYS A 143 -25.78 4.33 5.84
N LEU A 144 -25.49 5.31 4.98
CA LEU A 144 -24.24 6.06 5.02
C LEU A 144 -24.03 6.78 6.36
N LEU A 145 -25.10 7.36 6.93
CA LEU A 145 -25.04 8.00 8.24
C LEU A 145 -24.74 6.98 9.35
N LYS A 146 -25.44 5.85 9.36
CA LYS A 146 -25.20 4.76 10.33
C LYS A 146 -23.79 4.20 10.24
N ASP A 147 -23.29 3.98 9.03
CA ASP A 147 -21.93 3.48 8.81
C ASP A 147 -20.89 4.49 9.30
N ASN A 148 -21.13 5.79 9.06
CA ASN A 148 -20.25 6.85 9.55
C ASN A 148 -20.25 6.96 11.08
N GLU A 149 -21.41 6.83 11.71
CA GLU A 149 -21.55 6.80 13.18
C GLU A 149 -20.82 5.61 13.79
N LEU A 150 -20.98 4.42 13.20
CA LEU A 150 -20.29 3.20 13.62
C LEU A 150 -18.78 3.37 13.51
N GLU A 151 -18.29 3.92 12.40
CA GLU A 151 -16.86 4.13 12.20
C GLU A 151 -16.28 5.14 13.20
N LYS A 152 -17.01 6.24 13.45
CA LYS A 152 -16.65 7.21 14.50
C LYS A 152 -16.57 6.56 15.88
N GLN A 153 -17.52 5.68 16.21
CA GLN A 153 -17.51 4.96 17.48
C GLN A 153 -16.32 3.99 17.56
N ARG A 154 -16.00 3.25 16.49
CA ARG A 154 -14.80 2.38 16.46
C ARG A 154 -13.53 3.17 16.70
N ILE A 155 -13.35 4.27 15.99
CA ILE A 155 -12.17 5.13 16.14
C ILE A 155 -12.09 5.69 17.56
N ALA A 156 -13.22 6.14 18.14
CA ALA A 156 -13.25 6.64 19.50
C ALA A 156 -12.89 5.56 20.52
N ASN A 157 -13.37 4.33 20.35
CA ASN A 157 -13.04 3.21 21.23
C ASN A 157 -11.57 2.81 21.13
N LEU A 158 -11.03 2.72 19.91
CA LEU A 158 -9.59 2.44 19.72
C LEU A 158 -8.71 3.51 20.37
N LYS A 159 -9.09 4.79 20.25
CA LYS A 159 -8.37 5.88 20.92
C LYS A 159 -8.38 5.70 22.44
N LYS A 160 -9.54 5.43 23.03
CA LYS A 160 -9.66 5.16 24.47
C LYS A 160 -8.79 3.97 24.90
N GLU A 161 -8.86 2.86 24.18
CA GLU A 161 -8.03 1.68 24.47
C GLU A 161 -6.53 2.00 24.41
N THR A 162 -6.11 2.79 23.41
CA THR A 162 -4.71 3.24 23.33
C THR A 162 -4.33 4.15 24.50
N GLU A 163 -5.18 5.10 24.87
CA GLU A 163 -4.96 6.00 26.01
C GLU A 163 -4.89 5.22 27.33
N ASP A 164 -5.79 4.26 27.54
CA ASP A 164 -5.81 3.39 28.71
C ASP A 164 -4.54 2.52 28.80
N SER A 165 -4.06 2.00 27.66
CA SER A 165 -2.81 1.23 27.62
C SER A 165 -1.58 2.09 27.93
N ILE A 166 -1.55 3.34 27.43
CA ILE A 166 -0.46 4.29 27.66
C ILE A 166 -0.45 4.72 29.12
N THR A 167 -1.61 5.05 29.70
CA THR A 167 -1.71 5.44 31.12
C THR A 167 -1.29 4.31 32.05
N ALA A 168 -1.70 3.06 31.77
CA ALA A 168 -1.24 1.89 32.52
C ALA A 168 0.28 1.65 32.38
N GLY A 169 0.84 1.90 31.19
CA GLY A 169 2.28 1.84 30.95
C GLY A 169 3.05 2.93 31.70
N LEU A 170 2.54 4.17 31.71
CA LEU A 170 3.13 5.28 32.44
C LEU A 170 3.16 5.04 33.95
N ALA A 171 2.09 4.46 34.51
CA ALA A 171 2.04 4.13 35.94
C ALA A 171 3.14 3.15 36.36
N LYS A 172 3.51 2.18 35.51
CA LYS A 172 4.54 1.17 35.79
C LYS A 172 5.95 1.60 35.39
N ARG A 173 6.07 2.73 34.70
CA ARG A 173 7.33 3.15 34.08
C ARG A 173 8.41 3.50 35.10
N GLU A 174 8.05 4.20 36.18
CA GLU A 174 9.01 4.66 37.19
C GLU A 174 9.67 3.48 37.91
N GLU A 175 8.88 2.47 38.30
CA GLU A 175 9.37 1.23 38.89
C GLU A 175 10.33 0.48 37.95
N GLN A 176 10.00 0.41 36.64
CA GLN A 176 10.85 -0.24 35.65
C GLN A 176 12.16 0.50 35.41
N ILE A 177 12.14 1.84 35.41
CA ILE A 177 13.33 2.68 35.31
C ILE A 177 14.24 2.43 36.51
N ALA A 178 13.70 2.45 37.74
CA ALA A 178 14.46 2.17 38.94
C ALA A 178 15.11 0.77 38.89
N ALA A 179 14.34 -0.26 38.58
CA ALA A 179 14.84 -1.63 38.46
C ALA A 179 15.91 -1.78 37.36
N PHE A 180 15.81 -1.01 36.27
CA PHE A 180 16.84 -0.99 35.23
C PHE A 180 18.16 -0.37 35.72
N HIS A 181 18.08 0.78 36.39
CA HIS A 181 19.25 1.45 36.95
C HIS A 181 19.93 0.61 38.03
N GLU A 182 19.16 -0.05 38.89
CA GLU A 182 19.69 -0.98 39.90
C GLU A 182 20.46 -2.15 39.26
N LYS A 183 19.86 -2.82 38.27
CA LYS A 183 20.52 -3.90 37.54
C LYS A 183 21.80 -3.43 36.83
N ARG A 184 21.78 -2.21 36.29
CA ARG A 184 22.95 -1.61 35.66
C ARG A 184 24.06 -1.33 36.68
N ALA A 185 23.72 -0.78 37.84
CA ALA A 185 24.67 -0.51 38.90
C ALA A 185 25.31 -1.80 39.45
N ILE A 186 24.52 -2.86 39.65
CA ILE A 186 25.04 -4.17 40.08
C ILE A 186 26.04 -4.72 39.06
N LYS A 187 25.69 -4.71 37.77
CA LYS A 187 26.60 -5.18 36.71
C LYS A 187 27.89 -4.35 36.64
N GLN A 188 27.79 -3.04 36.79
CA GLN A 188 28.96 -2.16 36.81
C GLN A 188 29.87 -2.46 38.01
N ALA A 189 29.29 -2.68 39.20
CA ALA A 189 30.04 -3.07 40.39
C ALA A 189 30.73 -4.44 40.21
N GLU A 190 30.02 -5.43 39.66
CA GLU A 190 30.58 -6.76 39.34
C GLU A 190 31.73 -6.67 38.33
N GLU A 191 31.58 -5.85 37.29
CA GLU A 191 32.64 -5.61 36.29
C GLU A 191 33.85 -4.90 36.90
N GLU A 192 33.64 -3.91 37.76
CA GLU A 192 34.73 -3.23 38.48
C GLU A 192 35.45 -4.16 39.45
N GLU A 193 34.71 -5.01 40.18
CA GLU A 193 35.32 -6.02 41.05
C GLU A 193 36.10 -7.05 40.25
N ALA A 194 35.57 -7.51 39.12
CA ALA A 194 36.26 -8.43 38.23
C ALA A 194 37.55 -7.81 37.67
N LYS A 195 37.51 -6.53 37.26
CA LYS A 195 38.69 -5.76 36.83
C LYS A 195 39.71 -5.68 37.97
N LYS A 196 39.31 -5.23 39.16
CA LYS A 196 40.20 -5.16 40.35
C LYS A 196 40.81 -6.52 40.71
N ARG A 197 40.03 -7.60 40.65
CA ARG A 197 40.53 -8.97 40.91
C ARG A 197 41.55 -9.39 39.84
N SER A 198 41.25 -9.12 38.57
CA SER A 198 42.17 -9.44 37.47
C SER A 198 43.46 -8.61 37.51
N GLU A 199 43.37 -7.33 37.89
CA GLU A 199 44.53 -6.44 38.05
C GLU A 199 45.43 -6.89 39.20
N LYS A 200 44.85 -7.30 40.34
CA LYS A 200 45.60 -7.87 41.47
C LYS A 200 46.34 -9.14 41.07
N LEU A 201 45.67 -10.08 40.41
CA LEU A 201 46.29 -11.31 39.92
C LEU A 201 47.44 -11.02 38.94
N VAL A 202 47.25 -10.06 38.04
CA VAL A 202 48.29 -9.66 37.08
C VAL A 202 49.48 -9.02 37.80
N ALA A 203 49.25 -8.18 38.81
CA ALA A 203 50.32 -7.55 39.60
C ALA A 203 51.14 -8.60 40.36
N GLU A 204 50.50 -9.54 41.04
CA GLU A 204 51.19 -10.61 41.78
C GLU A 204 52.03 -11.51 40.86
N VAL A 205 51.53 -11.83 39.66
CA VAL A 205 52.29 -12.60 38.66
C VAL A 205 53.49 -11.78 38.14
N ARG A 206 53.33 -10.47 37.94
CA ARG A 206 54.44 -9.58 37.55
C ARG A 206 55.50 -9.48 38.64
N GLU A 207 55.10 -9.39 39.91
CA GLU A 207 56.02 -9.43 41.05
C GLU A 207 56.79 -10.75 41.12
N TYR A 208 56.12 -11.88 40.86
CA TYR A 208 56.76 -13.19 40.84
C TYR A 208 57.78 -13.36 39.70
N LEU A 209 57.49 -12.79 38.53
CA LEU A 209 58.38 -12.89 37.36
C LEU A 209 59.48 -11.82 37.36
N GLY A 210 59.29 -10.69 38.04
CA GLY A 210 60.28 -9.62 38.19
C GLY A 210 60.54 -8.78 36.93
N PHE A 211 59.77 -8.98 35.85
CA PHE A 211 59.87 -8.23 34.59
C PHE A 211 58.49 -7.74 34.13
N ASN A 212 58.43 -6.60 33.43
CA ASN A 212 57.21 -6.05 32.83
C ASN A 212 56.83 -6.83 31.56
N ILE A 213 56.17 -7.97 31.77
CA ILE A 213 55.71 -8.89 30.72
C ILE A 213 54.23 -8.63 30.41
N GLU A 214 53.84 -8.77 29.14
CA GLU A 214 52.45 -8.57 28.70
C GLU A 214 51.59 -9.80 29.01
N ARG A 215 50.27 -9.60 29.12
CA ARG A 215 49.32 -10.69 29.44
C ARG A 215 49.29 -11.79 28.35
N SER A 216 49.70 -11.46 27.13
CA SER A 216 49.68 -12.38 25.99
C SER A 216 50.88 -13.33 25.94
N ASP A 217 51.91 -13.13 26.77
CA ASP A 217 53.14 -13.91 26.70
C ASP A 217 52.99 -15.34 27.28
N PRO A 218 53.64 -16.35 26.67
CA PRO A 218 53.48 -17.76 27.08
C PRO A 218 53.99 -18.00 28.51
N ARG A 219 55.06 -17.31 28.93
CA ARG A 219 55.61 -17.39 30.29
C ARG A 219 54.66 -16.82 31.34
N PHE A 220 53.90 -15.79 30.97
CA PHE A 220 52.90 -15.17 31.85
C PHE A 220 51.71 -16.11 32.06
N GLN A 221 51.27 -16.80 31.00
CA GLN A 221 50.18 -17.78 31.07
C GLN A 221 50.53 -19.00 31.94
N GLU A 222 51.76 -19.51 31.84
CA GLU A 222 52.24 -20.61 32.71
C GLU A 222 52.30 -20.20 34.19
N ALA A 223 52.74 -18.97 34.49
CA ALA A 223 52.80 -18.46 35.86
C ALA A 223 51.40 -18.20 36.43
N LEU A 224 50.47 -17.69 35.61
CA LEU A 224 49.07 -17.49 35.97
C LEU A 224 48.38 -18.83 36.25
N ALA A 225 48.60 -19.86 35.42
CA ALA A 225 48.04 -21.20 35.64
C ALA A 225 48.50 -21.83 36.97
N LYS A 226 49.78 -21.69 37.32
CA LYS A 226 50.30 -22.18 38.62
C LYS A 226 49.66 -21.47 39.81
N LYS A 227 49.45 -20.14 39.71
CA LYS A 227 48.80 -19.35 40.77
C LYS A 227 47.32 -19.69 40.91
N GLU A 228 46.59 -19.85 39.80
CA GLU A 228 45.20 -20.30 39.83
C GLU A 228 45.06 -21.70 40.43
N GLU A 229 45.98 -22.62 40.17
CA GLU A 229 46.00 -23.95 40.79
C GLU A 229 46.22 -23.88 42.31
N GLU A 230 47.16 -23.05 42.77
CA GLU A 230 47.40 -22.82 44.20
C GLU A 230 46.17 -22.19 44.89
N GLU A 231 45.53 -21.19 44.27
CA GLU A 231 44.32 -20.57 44.80
C GLU A 231 43.12 -21.52 44.79
N ARG A 232 43.00 -22.36 43.77
CA ARG A 232 41.97 -23.40 43.69
C ARG A 232 42.16 -24.46 44.77
N LEU A 233 43.39 -24.82 45.12
CA LEU A 233 43.68 -25.73 46.23
C LEU A 233 43.38 -25.07 47.59
N LYS A 234 43.77 -23.81 47.78
CA LYS A 234 43.50 -23.03 48.99
C LYS A 234 41.99 -22.81 49.22
N SER A 235 41.23 -22.49 48.17
CA SER A 235 39.77 -22.33 48.24
C SER A 235 39.06 -23.64 48.56
N LYS A 236 39.44 -24.75 47.91
CA LYS A 236 38.92 -26.09 48.25
C LYS A 236 39.22 -26.48 49.70
N ALA A 237 40.40 -26.15 50.23
CA ALA A 237 40.75 -26.40 51.62
C ALA A 237 39.93 -25.56 52.61
N LYS A 238 39.68 -24.28 52.30
CA LYS A 238 38.80 -23.40 53.10
C LYS A 238 37.37 -23.92 53.12
N VAL A 239 36.80 -24.29 51.96
CA VAL A 239 35.45 -24.87 51.86
C VAL A 239 35.33 -26.16 52.69
N LYS A 240 36.35 -27.03 52.68
CA LYS A 240 36.37 -28.23 53.53
C LYS A 240 36.39 -27.88 55.02
N LYS A 241 37.19 -26.89 55.43
CA LYS A 241 37.25 -26.42 56.83
C LYS A 241 35.92 -25.79 57.28
N ASP A 242 35.28 -24.98 56.43
CA ASP A 242 34.00 -24.34 56.75
C ASP A 242 32.86 -25.36 56.85
N LYS A 243 32.87 -26.39 56.00
CA LYS A 243 31.92 -27.53 56.12
C LYS A 243 32.15 -28.29 57.42
N ASN A 244 33.39 -28.59 57.76
CA ASN A 244 33.74 -29.28 59.01
C ASN A 244 33.38 -28.43 60.24
N ALA A 245 33.57 -27.12 60.19
CA ALA A 245 33.16 -26.19 61.25
C ALA A 245 31.63 -26.14 61.42
N LYS A 246 30.87 -26.06 60.32
CA LYS A 246 29.39 -26.12 60.38
C LYS A 246 28.89 -27.45 60.94
N ILE A 247 29.54 -28.56 60.60
CA ILE A 247 29.21 -29.88 61.15
C ILE A 247 29.56 -29.94 62.64
N ALA A 248 30.72 -29.43 63.05
CA ALA A 248 31.11 -29.36 64.46
C ALA A 248 30.16 -28.47 65.28
N ASP A 249 29.69 -27.35 64.72
CA ASP A 249 28.73 -26.46 65.38
C ASP A 249 27.33 -27.07 65.45
N MET A 250 26.91 -27.84 64.44
CA MET A 250 25.68 -28.65 64.50
C MET A 250 25.79 -29.77 65.54
N LEU A 251 26.95 -30.45 65.62
CA LEU A 251 27.20 -31.50 66.63
C LEU A 251 27.25 -30.92 68.05
N ARG A 252 27.85 -29.74 68.23
CA ARG A 252 27.83 -29.01 69.52
C ARG A 252 26.41 -28.64 69.95
N LYS A 253 25.57 -28.19 69.02
CA LYS A 253 24.15 -27.89 69.27
C LYS A 253 23.28 -29.13 69.51
N MET A 254 23.75 -30.32 69.13
CA MET A 254 23.06 -31.59 69.41
C MET A 254 23.57 -32.27 70.69
N LEU A 255 24.68 -31.81 71.29
CA LEU A 255 25.31 -32.44 72.44
C LEU A 255 25.03 -31.77 73.80
N ASP A 256 24.30 -30.64 73.86
CA ASP A 256 23.80 -29.98 75.09
C ASP A 256 24.63 -30.25 76.37
N ILE A 257 25.90 -29.82 76.37
CA ILE A 257 26.74 -29.72 77.57
C ILE A 257 26.78 -28.24 77.99
N PRO A 258 26.29 -27.86 79.17
CA PRO A 258 26.42 -26.50 79.69
C PRO A 258 27.77 -26.31 80.40
N THR A 259 28.53 -25.29 80.02
CA THR A 259 29.69 -24.80 80.79
C THR A 259 29.61 -23.28 80.91
N GLU A 260 28.97 -22.80 81.98
CA GLU A 260 29.51 -21.67 82.72
C GLU A 260 30.56 -22.21 83.70
N GLU A 261 31.54 -21.38 84.08
CA GLU A 261 32.65 -21.65 85.02
C GLU A 261 33.94 -22.32 84.48
N LEU A 262 34.79 -21.56 83.75
CA LEU A 262 36.26 -21.61 83.85
C LEU A 262 36.93 -20.32 83.28
N THR A 263 36.44 -19.15 83.68
CA THR A 263 37.14 -17.85 83.48
C THR A 263 37.20 -17.04 84.79
N ALA A 264 37.42 -17.71 85.92
CA ALA A 264 37.63 -17.07 87.21
C ALA A 264 38.57 -17.90 88.11
N LYS A 265 39.81 -18.15 87.68
CA LYS A 265 40.93 -18.60 88.55
C LYS A 265 42.27 -18.68 87.78
N SER A 266 42.73 -17.55 87.24
CA SER A 266 44.15 -17.39 86.87
C SER A 266 44.46 -15.90 86.63
N THR A 267 44.40 -15.08 87.67
CA THR A 267 44.96 -13.71 87.73
C THR A 267 44.83 -13.20 89.17
N GLU A 268 45.53 -13.85 90.11
CA GLU A 268 45.77 -13.28 91.45
C GLU A 268 46.88 -14.08 92.16
N LYS A 269 48.14 -13.84 91.77
CA LYS A 269 49.35 -13.90 92.62
C LYS A 269 50.61 -13.64 91.79
N SER A 270 50.98 -12.37 91.65
CA SER A 270 52.37 -11.92 91.69
C SER A 270 52.38 -10.40 91.62
N ASP A 271 52.23 -9.74 92.76
CA ASP A 271 52.80 -8.39 92.91
C ASP A 271 53.09 -8.10 94.39
N LYS A 272 54.38 -8.20 94.71
CA LYS A 272 55.08 -7.43 95.76
C LYS A 272 56.57 -7.71 95.61
N THR A 273 57.36 -6.70 95.24
CA THR A 273 58.39 -6.06 96.09
C THR A 273 59.41 -5.34 95.21
N ASP A 274 59.44 -4.00 95.35
CA ASP A 274 60.57 -3.06 95.24
C ASP A 274 61.29 -2.87 93.90
N GLN A 275 61.84 -1.71 93.52
CA GLN A 275 61.85 -0.31 93.97
C GLN A 275 62.61 0.47 92.87
N SER A 276 62.27 1.76 92.72
CA SER A 276 63.20 2.88 92.42
C SER A 276 64.00 2.98 91.11
N ALA A 277 64.01 4.22 90.59
CA ALA A 277 64.97 4.83 89.64
C ALA A 277 64.86 4.30 88.20
N GLU A 278 64.85 5.07 87.11
CA GLU A 278 65.51 6.34 86.82
C GLU A 278 64.96 6.79 85.45
N THR A 279 64.39 7.99 85.31
CA THR A 279 64.23 8.62 83.98
C THR A 279 64.84 10.02 84.04
N VAL A 280 66.09 10.07 83.62
CA VAL A 280 66.88 11.26 83.38
C VAL A 280 67.30 11.17 81.91
N LYS A 281 67.07 12.27 81.16
CA LYS A 281 67.73 12.64 79.88
C LYS A 281 67.36 11.79 78.66
N ASP A 282 67.33 12.28 77.41
CA ASP A 282 67.59 13.55 76.73
C ASP A 282 66.88 13.38 75.36
N LYS A 283 66.18 14.37 74.80
CA LYS A 283 66.67 15.37 73.83
C LYS A 283 67.61 14.85 72.73
N LYS A 284 67.35 15.38 71.51
CA LYS A 284 68.07 15.30 70.22
C LYS A 284 67.72 14.08 69.36
N GLU A 285 67.49 14.21 68.06
CA GLU A 285 67.60 15.31 67.09
C GLU A 285 66.72 14.92 65.89
#